data_AF-A0A6P2E1J9-F1
#
_entry.id   AF-A0A6P2E1J9-F1
#
_cell.length_a   1.000
_cell.length_b   1.000
_cell.length_c   1.000
_cell.angle_alpha   90.00
_cell.angle_beta   90.00
_cell.angle_gamma   90.00
#
_symmetry.space_group_name_H-M   'P 1'
#
loop_
_entity.id
_entity.type
_entity.pdbx_description
1 polymer ?
#
loop_
_entity_poly.entity_id
_entity_poly.type
_entity_poly.pdbx_seq_one_letter_code
_entity_poly.pdbx_strand_id
1 'polypeptide(L)'
;MVDDGISLAGMARLMKMAFDGIDLAPIAVKLIARASADEQDAEALMDLSTLLQLQGKREVGLAAQAHALKIKRLYELPARGDAAIRLLAIMAPGDLMTNTPLPFLLEDSDVSLGMLYLLPGEPIPTELPACDAVFIAVAESDSVRGLHRRLAGSVGSWGKPVLNLPDRIVNTSRTQAYQLLDAAAGVSIPMTTRTPRDALERLSIDGLAIGELLSDGVFPVIVRPVNSHAGRGLARVDAAHDMAAYLQATAGEEFFISRFIDYRGEDGLFRKYRIVLVDGVPYPAHMGVSAHWMIHYLNAGMTDSASKRAEEEAFMRDFAHGFGRRHAEALRTVAERFGLDYLVIDCAETPDGELLVFEVCTGAVVHAMDPPDLFPYKLPHMARIFDAFRAMLARATGARP
;
A
#
# COMPACT_ATOMS: atom_id res chain seq x y z
N MET A 1 7.93 -33.73 6.74
CA MET A 1 8.20 -33.60 8.18
C MET A 1 8.04 -32.12 8.50
N VAL A 2 6.81 -31.69 8.79
CA VAL A 2 6.49 -30.30 9.13
C VAL A 2 6.45 -30.25 10.64
N ASP A 3 7.33 -29.44 11.21
CA ASP A 3 7.54 -29.23 12.64
C ASP A 3 6.21 -28.98 13.40
N ASP A 4 6.05 -29.65 14.55
CA ASP A 4 4.84 -29.67 15.40
C ASP A 4 4.74 -28.43 16.32
N GLY A 5 5.46 -27.34 16.01
CA GLY A 5 5.56 -26.12 16.82
C GLY A 5 5.62 -24.85 15.97
N ILE A 6 4.65 -24.64 15.08
CA ILE A 6 4.66 -23.47 14.17
C ILE A 6 4.55 -22.17 15.00
N SER A 7 5.67 -21.48 15.24
CA SER A 7 5.71 -20.05 15.56
C SER A 7 4.94 -19.24 14.49
N LEU A 8 4.58 -17.99 14.79
CA LEU A 8 3.96 -17.06 13.83
C LEU A 8 4.47 -17.25 12.37
N ALA A 9 3.58 -17.65 11.47
CA ALA A 9 3.91 -17.85 10.05
C ALA A 9 4.04 -16.52 9.32
N GLY A 10 3.21 -15.54 9.68
CA GLY A 10 3.27 -14.18 9.17
C GLY A 10 2.61 -13.97 7.80
N MET A 11 2.31 -12.71 7.51
CA MET A 11 1.53 -12.32 6.33
C MET A 11 2.16 -12.73 5.00
N ALA A 12 3.47 -12.52 4.83
CA ALA A 12 4.13 -12.77 3.55
C ALA A 12 4.04 -14.24 3.14
N ARG A 13 4.38 -15.14 4.06
CA ARG A 13 4.32 -16.60 3.85
C ARG A 13 2.89 -17.07 3.55
N LEU A 14 1.91 -16.66 4.37
CA LEU A 14 0.52 -17.08 4.17
C LEU A 14 -0.05 -16.56 2.85
N MET A 15 0.30 -15.33 2.47
CA MET A 15 -0.14 -14.75 1.20
C MET A 15 0.58 -15.40 0.01
N LYS A 16 1.87 -15.75 0.11
CA LYS A 16 2.58 -16.53 -0.92
C LYS A 16 1.92 -17.88 -1.17
N MET A 17 1.56 -18.59 -0.10
CA MET A 17 0.85 -19.87 -0.21
C MET A 17 -0.51 -19.69 -0.92
N ALA A 18 -1.25 -18.64 -0.57
CA ALA A 18 -2.50 -18.30 -1.25
C ALA A 18 -2.28 -17.99 -2.74
N PHE A 19 -1.23 -17.23 -3.05
CA PHE A 19 -0.86 -16.81 -4.40
C PHE A 19 -0.47 -18.00 -5.28
N ASP A 20 0.21 -19.00 -4.70
CA ASP A 20 0.60 -20.25 -5.37
C ASP A 20 -0.55 -21.25 -5.53
N GLY A 21 -1.76 -20.89 -5.13
CA GLY A 21 -2.94 -21.76 -5.22
C GLY A 21 -2.92 -22.92 -4.20
N ILE A 22 -2.11 -22.84 -3.16
CA ILE A 22 -2.11 -23.83 -2.07
C ILE A 22 -3.42 -23.71 -1.30
N ASP A 23 -4.10 -24.84 -1.10
CA ASP A 23 -5.29 -24.88 -0.25
C ASP A 23 -4.93 -24.51 1.20
N LEU A 24 -5.46 -23.38 1.66
CA LEU A 24 -5.22 -22.85 3.01
C LEU A 24 -6.17 -23.46 4.04
N ALA A 25 -7.21 -24.20 3.64
CA ALA A 25 -8.17 -24.78 4.57
C ALA A 25 -7.52 -25.72 5.61
N PRO A 26 -6.57 -26.61 5.25
CA PRO A 26 -5.85 -27.43 6.22
C PRO A 26 -5.05 -26.60 7.24
N ILE A 27 -4.50 -25.47 6.83
CA ILE A 27 -3.74 -24.56 7.71
C ILE A 27 -4.70 -23.87 8.67
N ALA A 28 -5.81 -23.35 8.16
CA ALA A 28 -6.85 -22.73 8.98
C ALA A 28 -7.39 -23.72 10.05
N VAL A 29 -7.64 -24.98 9.69
CA VAL A 29 -8.06 -26.02 10.65
C VAL A 29 -7.03 -26.22 11.76
N LYS A 30 -5.73 -26.25 11.42
CA LYS A 30 -4.65 -26.36 12.42
C LYS A 30 -4.59 -25.14 13.34
N LEU A 31 -4.72 -23.93 12.80
CA LEU A 31 -4.70 -22.70 13.59
C LEU A 31 -5.91 -22.61 14.51
N ILE A 32 -7.10 -23.02 14.05
CA ILE A 32 -8.31 -23.12 14.88
C ILE A 32 -8.09 -24.14 16.01
N ALA A 33 -7.56 -25.32 15.69
CA ALA A 33 -7.29 -26.34 16.71
C ALA A 33 -6.31 -25.85 17.78
N ARG A 34 -5.25 -25.12 17.39
CA ARG A 34 -4.32 -24.48 18.32
C ARG A 34 -4.98 -23.44 19.20
N ALA A 35 -5.66 -22.47 18.60
CA ALA A 35 -6.36 -21.42 19.36
C ALA A 35 -7.50 -21.96 20.25
N SER A 36 -8.06 -23.14 19.92
CA SER A 36 -9.05 -23.82 20.77
C SER A 36 -8.42 -24.60 21.92
N ALA A 37 -7.21 -25.11 21.73
CA ALA A 37 -6.47 -25.85 22.76
C ALA A 37 -5.77 -24.91 23.76
N ASP A 38 -5.36 -23.72 23.31
CA ASP A 38 -4.78 -22.66 24.13
C ASP A 38 -5.35 -21.29 23.72
N GLU A 39 -6.23 -20.74 24.56
CA GLU A 39 -6.83 -19.42 24.37
C GLU A 39 -5.78 -18.27 24.45
N GLN A 40 -4.55 -18.55 24.88
CA GLN A 40 -3.44 -17.61 24.91
C GLN A 40 -2.51 -17.71 23.68
N ASP A 41 -2.79 -18.59 22.72
CA ASP A 41 -2.02 -18.70 21.48
C ASP A 41 -2.35 -17.53 20.51
N ALA A 42 -1.83 -16.36 20.86
CA ALA A 42 -2.03 -15.12 20.10
C ALA A 42 -1.45 -15.19 18.68
N GLU A 43 -0.39 -15.99 18.46
CA GLU A 43 0.22 -16.15 17.16
C GLU A 43 -0.69 -16.95 16.22
N ALA A 44 -1.29 -18.03 16.72
CA ALA A 44 -2.28 -18.78 15.94
C ALA A 44 -3.50 -17.91 15.57
N LEU A 45 -3.97 -17.07 16.50
CA LEU A 45 -5.07 -16.14 16.25
C LEU A 45 -4.70 -15.06 15.23
N MET A 46 -3.47 -14.55 15.26
CA MET A 46 -2.97 -13.54 14.32
C MET A 46 -2.83 -14.12 12.89
N ASP A 47 -2.29 -15.33 12.74
CA ASP A 47 -2.23 -16.02 11.45
C ASP A 47 -3.63 -16.38 10.93
N LEU A 48 -4.53 -16.83 11.82
CA LEU A 48 -5.92 -17.11 11.47
C LEU A 48 -6.64 -15.86 10.99
N SER A 49 -6.42 -14.71 11.64
CA SER A 49 -6.92 -13.42 11.17
C SER A 49 -6.48 -13.14 9.73
N THR A 50 -5.20 -13.31 9.44
CA THR A 50 -4.63 -13.09 8.11
C THR A 50 -5.30 -13.99 7.07
N LEU A 51 -5.44 -15.29 7.34
CA LEU A 51 -6.12 -16.23 6.44
C LEU A 51 -7.58 -15.86 6.18
N LEU A 52 -8.32 -15.50 7.22
CA LEU A 52 -9.72 -15.10 7.09
C LEU A 52 -9.86 -13.84 6.22
N GLN A 53 -8.95 -12.87 6.37
CA GLN A 53 -8.95 -11.67 5.53
C GLN A 53 -8.59 -11.98 4.07
N LEU A 54 -7.61 -12.86 3.83
CA LEU A 54 -7.26 -13.31 2.47
C LEU A 54 -8.44 -14.03 1.79
N GLN A 55 -9.30 -14.71 2.55
CA GLN A 55 -10.53 -15.34 2.07
C GLN A 55 -11.72 -14.36 1.91
N GLY A 56 -11.50 -13.05 2.12
CA GLY A 56 -12.55 -12.03 2.04
C GLY A 56 -13.48 -11.96 3.27
N LYS A 57 -13.24 -12.76 4.31
CA LYS A 57 -14.02 -12.76 5.56
C LYS A 57 -13.53 -11.67 6.51
N ARG A 58 -13.57 -10.41 6.05
CA ARG A 58 -12.94 -9.25 6.71
C ARG A 58 -13.36 -9.09 8.16
N GLU A 59 -14.66 -9.08 8.47
CA GLU A 59 -15.15 -8.83 9.83
C GLU A 59 -14.69 -9.90 10.82
N VAL A 60 -14.79 -11.17 10.44
CA VAL A 60 -14.35 -12.31 11.27
C VAL A 60 -12.83 -12.28 11.45
N GLY A 61 -12.08 -11.96 10.38
CA GLY A 61 -10.64 -11.80 10.45
C GLY A 61 -10.22 -10.68 11.40
N LEU A 62 -10.88 -9.52 11.34
CA LEU A 62 -10.61 -8.40 12.25
C LEU A 62 -11.00 -8.73 13.71
N ALA A 63 -12.07 -9.50 13.93
CA ALA A 63 -12.43 -9.98 15.27
C ALA A 63 -11.36 -10.93 15.86
N ALA A 64 -10.84 -11.85 15.05
CA ALA A 64 -9.73 -12.72 15.45
C ALA A 64 -8.46 -11.91 15.76
N GLN A 65 -8.13 -10.89 14.95
CA GLN A 65 -7.02 -9.97 15.20
C GLN A 65 -7.20 -9.24 16.53
N ALA A 66 -8.39 -8.68 16.78
CA ALA A 66 -8.69 -7.96 18.01
C ALA A 66 -8.56 -8.87 19.24
N HIS A 67 -8.83 -10.17 19.11
CA HIS A 67 -8.63 -11.13 20.19
C HIS A 67 -7.14 -11.47 20.41
N ALA A 68 -6.39 -11.73 19.33
CA ALA A 68 -4.92 -11.89 19.40
C ALA A 68 -4.26 -10.68 20.08
N LEU A 69 -4.68 -9.49 19.66
CA LEU A 69 -4.30 -8.20 20.20
C LEU A 69 -4.98 -7.86 21.53
N LYS A 70 -5.63 -8.79 22.24
CA LYS A 70 -5.88 -8.65 23.69
C LYS A 70 -4.79 -9.35 24.49
N ILE A 71 -4.25 -10.44 23.95
CA ILE A 71 -3.27 -11.32 24.59
C ILE A 71 -1.84 -10.78 24.40
N LYS A 72 -1.42 -10.50 23.17
CA LYS A 72 -0.04 -10.12 22.80
C LYS A 72 -0.04 -8.93 21.85
N ARG A 73 0.86 -7.95 22.05
CA ARG A 73 0.99 -6.74 21.20
C ARG A 73 2.22 -6.72 20.32
N LEU A 74 3.28 -7.41 20.73
CA LEU A 74 4.54 -7.51 20.00
C LEU A 74 4.62 -8.88 19.34
N TYR A 75 4.73 -8.92 18.02
CA TYR A 75 4.91 -10.14 17.23
C TYR A 75 6.28 -10.08 16.55
N GLU A 76 6.94 -11.22 16.40
CA GLU A 76 8.31 -11.25 15.85
C GLU A 76 8.38 -12.20 14.66
N LEU A 77 9.01 -11.74 13.59
CA LEU A 77 9.46 -12.58 12.50
C LEU A 77 11.00 -12.62 12.55
N PRO A 78 11.60 -13.81 12.65
CA PRO A 78 13.04 -13.95 12.80
C PRO A 78 13.76 -13.58 11.51
N ALA A 79 15.01 -13.12 11.65
CA ALA A 79 15.95 -13.03 10.53
C ALA A 79 16.34 -14.43 10.03
N ARG A 80 16.88 -14.50 8.82
CA ARG A 80 17.58 -15.69 8.34
C ARG A 80 18.94 -15.80 9.05
N GLY A 81 18.99 -16.62 10.09
CA GLY A 81 20.19 -16.78 10.92
C GLY A 81 20.31 -15.66 11.96
N ASP A 82 21.53 -15.20 12.22
CA ASP A 82 21.78 -14.12 13.18
C ASP A 82 21.31 -12.78 12.62
N ALA A 83 20.50 -12.05 13.41
CA ALA A 83 20.00 -10.75 13.02
C ALA A 83 21.11 -9.69 12.99
N ALA A 84 21.40 -9.14 11.80
CA ALA A 84 22.29 -8.01 11.63
C ALA A 84 21.62 -6.68 12.01
N ILE A 85 20.29 -6.60 11.85
CA ILE A 85 19.46 -5.44 12.20
C ILE A 85 18.19 -5.92 12.89
N ARG A 86 17.83 -5.31 14.03
CA ARG A 86 16.53 -5.47 14.69
C ARG A 86 15.62 -4.30 14.38
N LEU A 87 14.69 -4.49 13.45
CA LEU A 87 13.71 -3.47 13.07
C LEU A 87 12.43 -3.60 13.91
N LEU A 88 11.98 -2.50 14.53
CA LEU A 88 10.67 -2.45 15.18
C LEU A 88 9.68 -1.66 14.33
N ALA A 89 8.68 -2.34 13.81
CA ALA A 89 7.54 -1.71 13.14
C ALA A 89 6.47 -1.30 14.14
N ILE A 90 6.08 -0.03 14.11
CA ILE A 90 4.90 0.48 14.82
C ILE A 90 3.69 0.27 13.94
N MET A 91 2.75 -0.54 14.44
CA MET A 91 1.59 -1.03 13.71
C MET A 91 0.28 -0.51 14.34
N ALA A 92 -0.78 -0.44 13.55
CA ALA A 92 -2.15 -0.24 14.00
C ALA A 92 -2.99 -1.49 13.70
N PRO A 93 -3.99 -1.83 14.55
CA PRO A 93 -4.98 -2.85 14.22
C PRO A 93 -5.76 -2.45 12.97
N GLY A 94 -6.07 -3.42 12.12
CA GLY A 94 -6.79 -3.18 10.89
C GLY A 94 -6.56 -4.26 9.84
N ASP A 95 -7.05 -3.98 8.65
CA ASP A 95 -6.95 -4.92 7.53
C ASP A 95 -5.54 -4.95 6.91
N LEU A 96 -5.35 -5.84 5.95
CA LEU A 96 -4.06 -6.06 5.27
C LEU A 96 -3.47 -4.80 4.60
N MET A 97 -4.23 -3.72 4.45
CA MET A 97 -3.77 -2.45 3.88
C MET A 97 -3.49 -1.37 4.93
N THR A 98 -3.80 -1.64 6.21
CA THR A 98 -3.67 -0.65 7.29
C THR A 98 -2.21 -0.33 7.62
N ASN A 99 -1.31 -1.28 7.39
CA ASN A 99 0.12 -1.12 7.66
C ASN A 99 0.95 -1.44 6.41
N THR A 100 2.10 -0.80 6.30
CA THR A 100 3.16 -1.12 5.34
C THR A 100 3.50 -2.60 5.50
N PRO A 101 3.39 -3.42 4.44
CA PRO A 101 3.54 -4.86 4.55
C PRO A 101 5.02 -5.26 4.50
N LEU A 102 5.78 -4.80 5.49
CA LEU A 102 7.22 -5.01 5.66
C LEU A 102 7.68 -6.48 5.57
N PRO A 103 6.89 -7.50 5.99
CA PRO A 103 7.29 -8.89 5.83
C PRO A 103 7.68 -9.27 4.39
N PHE A 104 7.07 -8.67 3.36
CA PHE A 104 7.46 -8.95 1.96
C PHE A 104 8.82 -8.38 1.57
N LEU A 105 9.25 -7.29 2.22
CA LEU A 105 10.53 -6.63 1.93
C LEU A 105 11.70 -7.29 2.65
N LEU A 106 11.41 -8.08 3.69
CA LEU A 106 12.39 -8.66 4.61
C LEU A 106 12.41 -10.19 4.59
N GLU A 107 11.62 -10.81 3.71
CA GLU A 107 11.59 -12.27 3.56
C GLU A 107 13.01 -12.80 3.27
N ASP A 108 13.42 -13.82 4.04
CA ASP A 108 14.75 -14.44 3.97
C ASP A 108 15.96 -13.50 4.16
N SER A 109 15.76 -12.28 4.69
CA SER A 109 16.81 -11.28 4.96
C SER A 109 17.53 -11.49 6.30
N ASP A 110 18.62 -10.75 6.53
CA ASP A 110 19.36 -10.69 7.80
C ASP A 110 18.73 -9.73 8.84
N VAL A 111 17.49 -9.28 8.60
CA VAL A 111 16.76 -8.33 9.45
C VAL A 111 15.68 -9.07 10.23
N SER A 112 15.70 -8.98 11.56
CA SER A 112 14.59 -9.45 12.38
C SER A 112 13.54 -8.36 12.50
N LEU A 113 12.26 -8.70 12.34
CA LEU A 113 11.15 -7.76 12.37
C LEU A 113 10.29 -7.96 13.61
N GLY A 114 10.34 -7.01 14.53
CA GLY A 114 9.33 -6.86 15.58
C GLY A 114 8.16 -6.01 15.08
N MET A 115 6.93 -6.41 15.37
CA MET A 115 5.70 -5.71 14.99
C MET A 115 4.92 -5.38 16.27
N LEU A 116 4.99 -4.12 16.70
CA LEU A 116 4.32 -3.62 17.90
C LEU A 116 3.01 -2.92 17.52
N TYR A 117 1.89 -3.52 17.88
CA TYR A 117 0.56 -2.97 17.65
C TYR A 117 0.14 -1.99 18.75
N LEU A 118 -0.17 -0.76 18.37
CA LEU A 118 -0.70 0.28 19.25
C LEU A 118 -2.22 0.30 19.16
N LEU A 119 -2.92 -0.02 20.26
CA LEU A 119 -4.38 -0.02 20.26
C LEU A 119 -4.95 1.39 20.35
N PRO A 120 -6.14 1.64 19.74
CA PRO A 120 -6.84 2.90 19.88
C PRO A 120 -7.06 3.28 21.35
N GLY A 121 -6.73 4.51 21.72
CA GLY A 121 -6.92 5.07 23.06
C GLY A 121 -5.81 4.74 24.08
N GLU A 122 -4.98 3.74 23.83
CA GLU A 122 -3.84 3.41 24.72
C GLU A 122 -2.69 4.42 24.53
N PRO A 123 -1.91 4.74 25.59
CA PRO A 123 -0.76 5.63 25.51
C PRO A 123 0.33 5.09 24.57
N ILE A 124 1.13 6.00 23.98
CA ILE A 124 2.30 5.58 23.20
C ILE A 124 3.39 5.19 24.19
N PRO A 125 4.05 4.03 24.03
CA PRO A 125 5.14 3.62 24.90
C PRO A 125 6.29 4.64 24.88
N THR A 126 6.77 5.02 26.06
CA THR A 126 7.96 5.85 26.21
C THR A 126 9.24 5.04 26.03
N GLU A 127 9.18 3.76 26.40
CA GLU A 127 10.25 2.78 26.20
C GLU A 127 9.83 1.77 25.14
N LEU A 128 10.75 1.47 24.22
CA LEU A 128 10.53 0.51 23.16
C LEU A 128 11.23 -0.82 23.48
N PRO A 129 10.72 -1.94 22.96
CA PRO A 129 11.48 -3.19 22.88
C PRO A 129 12.86 -2.97 22.25
N ALA A 130 13.81 -3.85 22.59
CA ALA A 130 15.17 -3.78 22.07
C ALA A 130 15.19 -3.81 20.52
N CYS A 131 15.60 -2.70 19.91
CA CYS A 131 15.68 -2.53 18.47
C CYS A 131 16.81 -1.57 18.09
N ASP A 132 17.21 -1.63 16.82
CA ASP A 132 18.24 -0.77 16.24
C ASP A 132 17.61 0.42 15.51
N ALA A 133 16.44 0.22 14.89
CA ALA A 133 15.64 1.27 14.25
C ALA A 133 14.14 1.01 14.42
N VAL A 134 13.36 2.08 14.27
CA VAL A 134 11.89 2.05 14.29
C VAL A 134 11.36 2.42 12.90
N PHE A 135 10.34 1.71 12.43
CA PHE A 135 9.62 2.05 11.21
C PHE A 135 8.15 2.33 11.55
N ILE A 136 7.63 3.50 11.19
CA ILE A 136 6.18 3.74 11.33
C ILE A 136 5.47 3.09 10.15
N ALA A 137 4.92 1.90 10.39
CA ALA A 137 4.28 1.11 9.34
C ALA A 137 2.84 1.56 9.08
N VAL A 138 2.17 2.19 10.05
CA VAL A 138 0.79 2.66 9.95
C VAL A 138 0.61 3.54 8.70
N ALA A 139 -0.20 3.11 7.74
CA ALA A 139 -0.49 3.88 6.53
C ALA A 139 -1.40 5.09 6.84
N GLU A 140 -1.56 6.01 5.90
CA GLU A 140 -2.50 7.12 6.06
C GLU A 140 -3.94 6.64 5.87
N SER A 141 -4.80 6.98 6.84
CA SER A 141 -6.25 6.88 6.72
C SER A 141 -6.93 7.74 7.79
N ASP A 142 -8.23 8.00 7.62
CA ASP A 142 -9.03 8.76 8.59
C ASP A 142 -9.01 8.11 9.99
N SER A 143 -9.09 6.77 10.07
CA SER A 143 -9.20 6.06 11.34
C SER A 143 -7.92 6.12 12.18
N VAL A 144 -6.75 6.32 11.54
CA VAL A 144 -5.44 6.37 12.22
C VAL A 144 -4.82 7.76 12.25
N ARG A 145 -5.50 8.79 11.72
CA ARG A 145 -5.01 10.19 11.78
C ARG A 145 -4.72 10.66 13.20
N GLY A 146 -5.57 10.27 14.17
CA GLY A 146 -5.34 10.56 15.58
C GLY A 146 -4.09 9.88 16.13
N LEU A 147 -3.78 8.66 15.68
CA LEU A 147 -2.57 7.95 16.05
C LEU A 147 -1.31 8.61 15.47
N HIS A 148 -1.33 9.00 14.19
CA HIS A 148 -0.21 9.72 13.54
C HIS A 148 0.17 11.00 14.31
N ARG A 149 -0.82 11.82 14.69
CA ARG A 149 -0.56 13.04 15.48
C ARG A 149 0.11 12.75 16.82
N ARG A 150 -0.29 11.67 17.49
CA ARG A 150 0.29 11.27 18.77
C ARG A 150 1.71 10.71 18.59
N LEU A 151 1.93 9.92 17.54
CA LEU A 151 3.24 9.38 17.17
C LEU A 151 4.22 10.52 16.88
N ALA A 152 3.80 11.55 16.14
CA ALA A 152 4.62 12.72 15.84
C ALA A 152 5.17 13.40 17.10
N GLY A 153 4.36 13.50 18.16
CA GLY A 153 4.80 14.03 19.44
C GLY A 153 5.73 13.10 20.24
N SER A 154 5.85 11.83 19.85
CA SER A 154 6.57 10.79 20.60
C SER A 154 7.86 10.31 19.93
N VAL A 155 7.97 10.40 18.60
CA VAL A 155 9.13 9.84 17.86
C VAL A 155 10.49 10.35 18.37
N GLY A 156 10.55 11.62 18.80
CA GLY A 156 11.79 12.23 19.30
C GLY A 156 12.27 11.70 20.65
N SER A 157 11.41 11.06 21.45
CA SER A 157 11.76 10.59 22.80
C SER A 157 12.39 9.20 22.80
N TRP A 158 12.25 8.41 21.73
CA TRP A 158 12.71 7.03 21.70
C TRP A 158 14.23 6.86 21.57
N GLY A 159 14.95 7.91 21.16
CA GLY A 159 16.42 7.87 21.02
C GLY A 159 16.91 6.86 19.97
N LYS A 160 16.04 6.43 19.05
CA LYS A 160 16.32 5.52 17.94
C LYS A 160 16.10 6.23 16.61
N PRO A 161 16.80 5.85 15.53
CA PRO A 161 16.42 6.24 14.18
C PRO A 161 14.97 5.83 13.90
N VAL A 162 14.16 6.79 13.44
CA VAL A 162 12.75 6.54 13.07
C VAL A 162 12.57 6.80 11.58
N LEU A 163 12.19 5.76 10.86
CA LEU A 163 11.91 5.75 9.44
C LEU A 163 10.43 5.98 9.17
N ASN A 164 10.14 6.65 8.06
CA ASN A 164 8.81 7.09 7.64
C ASN A 164 8.10 7.89 8.73
N LEU A 165 8.59 9.10 9.01
CA LEU A 165 8.03 9.95 10.06
C LEU A 165 6.51 10.16 9.90
N PRO A 166 5.73 10.12 11.00
CA PRO A 166 4.26 10.15 10.94
C PRO A 166 3.71 11.46 10.35
N ASP A 167 4.35 12.61 10.63
CA ASP A 167 3.98 13.90 10.05
C ASP A 167 4.23 13.98 8.54
N ARG A 168 5.04 13.08 7.98
CA ARG A 168 5.23 12.95 6.54
C ARG A 168 4.26 11.95 5.93
N ILE A 169 3.92 10.87 6.64
CA ILE A 169 2.93 9.88 6.18
C ILE A 169 1.57 10.53 5.95
N VAL A 170 1.11 11.44 6.81
CA VAL A 170 -0.19 12.12 6.65
C VAL A 170 -0.34 12.89 5.33
N ASN A 171 0.79 13.27 4.71
CA ASN A 171 0.79 13.95 3.43
C ASN A 171 0.46 13.03 2.24
N THR A 172 0.44 11.70 2.47
CA THR A 172 0.04 10.70 1.46
C THR A 172 -1.48 10.59 1.27
N SER A 173 -2.27 11.32 2.07
CA SER A 173 -3.70 11.45 1.79
C SER A 173 -3.93 12.09 0.42
N ARG A 174 -5.02 11.71 -0.27
CA ARG A 174 -5.29 12.15 -1.65
C ARG A 174 -5.31 13.67 -1.82
N THR A 175 -5.93 14.38 -0.88
CA THR A 175 -6.03 15.84 -0.92
C THR A 175 -4.67 16.51 -0.64
N GLN A 176 -3.89 16.00 0.32
CA GLN A 176 -2.57 16.56 0.62
C GLN A 176 -1.54 16.23 -0.48
N ALA A 177 -1.61 15.03 -1.07
CA ALA A 177 -0.76 14.63 -2.18
C ALA A 177 -0.95 15.58 -3.38
N TYR A 178 -2.19 15.93 -3.72
CA TYR A 178 -2.49 16.96 -4.72
C TYR A 178 -1.87 18.31 -4.33
N GLN A 179 -2.12 18.81 -3.12
CA GLN A 179 -1.55 20.10 -2.67
C GLN A 179 -0.02 20.13 -2.73
N LEU A 180 0.64 19.01 -2.44
CA LEU A 180 2.09 18.91 -2.53
C LEU A 180 2.59 18.82 -3.97
N LEU A 181 1.81 18.39 -4.94
CA LEU A 181 2.29 18.07 -6.29
C LEU A 181 1.70 18.94 -7.42
N ASP A 182 0.59 19.65 -7.23
CA ASP A 182 -0.15 20.40 -8.26
C ASP A 182 0.69 21.39 -9.11
N ALA A 183 1.80 21.91 -8.54
CA ALA A 183 2.73 22.80 -9.24
C ALA A 183 4.11 22.17 -9.49
N ALA A 184 4.24 20.84 -9.47
CA ALA A 184 5.49 20.15 -9.78
C ALA A 184 5.65 19.99 -11.30
N ALA A 185 6.77 20.48 -11.84
CA ALA A 185 7.08 20.31 -13.26
C ALA A 185 7.15 18.83 -13.64
N GLY A 186 6.50 18.46 -14.76
CA GLY A 186 6.46 17.09 -15.26
C GLY A 186 5.60 16.12 -14.44
N VAL A 187 4.81 16.62 -13.48
CA VAL A 187 3.84 15.83 -12.71
C VAL A 187 2.44 16.29 -13.06
N SER A 188 1.59 15.34 -13.44
CA SER A 188 0.16 15.54 -13.59
C SER A 188 -0.55 14.88 -12.40
N ILE A 189 -1.27 15.67 -11.61
CA ILE A 189 -2.12 15.14 -10.54
C ILE A 189 -3.45 15.92 -10.55
N PRO A 190 -4.60 15.26 -10.75
CA PRO A 190 -5.87 15.97 -10.75
C PRO A 190 -6.26 16.35 -9.31
N MET A 191 -6.96 17.47 -9.15
CA MET A 191 -7.49 17.85 -7.84
C MET A 191 -8.36 16.73 -7.29
N THR A 192 -8.19 16.41 -6.01
CA THR A 192 -9.05 15.44 -5.31
C THR A 192 -9.67 16.08 -4.08
N THR A 193 -10.98 16.27 -4.12
CA THR A 193 -11.76 16.83 -3.01
C THR A 193 -12.62 15.76 -2.35
N ARG A 194 -12.91 15.96 -1.06
CA ARG A 194 -13.96 15.23 -0.35
C ARG A 194 -15.27 15.97 -0.52
N THR A 195 -16.32 15.24 -0.82
CA THR A 195 -17.64 15.79 -1.08
C THR A 195 -18.69 14.96 -0.38
N PRO A 196 -19.58 15.57 0.42
CA PRO A 196 -20.68 14.84 1.02
C PRO A 196 -21.69 14.41 -0.05
N ARG A 197 -22.42 13.32 0.25
CA ARG A 197 -23.40 12.74 -0.67
C ARG A 197 -24.40 13.76 -1.19
N ASP A 198 -24.97 14.58 -0.32
CA ASP A 198 -25.98 15.58 -0.67
C ASP A 198 -25.47 16.58 -1.71
N ALA A 199 -24.21 17.03 -1.60
CA ALA A 199 -23.59 17.89 -2.60
C ALA A 199 -23.43 17.20 -3.97
N LEU A 200 -23.16 15.90 -4.01
CA LEU A 200 -23.13 15.14 -5.26
C LEU A 200 -24.54 14.93 -5.85
N GLU A 201 -25.56 14.74 -5.02
CA GLU A 201 -26.96 14.65 -5.48
C GLU A 201 -27.38 15.93 -6.21
N ARG A 202 -26.96 17.09 -5.69
CA ARG A 202 -27.23 18.41 -6.30
C ARG A 202 -26.61 18.59 -7.70
N LEU A 203 -25.56 17.86 -8.06
CA LEU A 203 -25.05 17.85 -9.45
C LEU A 203 -26.13 17.33 -10.42
N SER A 204 -26.86 16.30 -10.00
CA SER A 204 -27.86 15.63 -10.85
C SER A 204 -29.25 16.25 -10.75
N ILE A 205 -29.65 16.73 -9.57
CA ILE A 205 -31.02 17.21 -9.29
C ILE A 205 -31.14 18.73 -9.51
N ASP A 206 -30.20 19.50 -8.99
CA ASP A 206 -30.26 20.96 -8.96
C ASP A 206 -29.48 21.62 -10.12
N GLY A 207 -28.72 20.82 -10.88
CA GLY A 207 -27.86 21.32 -11.96
C GLY A 207 -26.63 22.09 -11.45
N LEU A 208 -26.15 21.79 -10.23
CA LEU A 208 -24.92 22.35 -9.69
C LEU A 208 -23.76 22.12 -10.67
N ALA A 209 -22.97 23.15 -10.95
CA ALA A 209 -21.82 22.99 -11.85
C ALA A 209 -20.72 22.18 -11.15
N ILE A 210 -20.09 21.23 -11.84
CA ILE A 210 -18.97 20.45 -11.28
C ILE A 210 -17.81 21.35 -10.81
N GLY A 211 -17.64 22.51 -11.45
CA GLY A 211 -16.71 23.57 -11.08
C GLY A 211 -16.87 24.10 -9.65
N GLU A 212 -18.07 23.97 -9.07
CA GLU A 212 -18.35 24.38 -7.69
C GLU A 212 -17.82 23.38 -6.65
N LEU A 213 -17.56 22.12 -7.05
CA LEU A 213 -17.03 21.06 -6.20
C LEU A 213 -15.55 20.73 -6.48
N LEU A 214 -15.12 20.96 -7.72
CA LEU A 214 -13.77 20.77 -8.23
C LEU A 214 -13.43 21.94 -9.13
N SER A 215 -12.45 22.78 -8.77
CA SER A 215 -12.14 23.98 -9.57
C SER A 215 -11.55 23.65 -10.95
N ASP A 216 -10.87 22.50 -11.09
CA ASP A 216 -10.46 21.92 -12.38
C ASP A 216 -11.48 20.92 -12.93
N GLY A 217 -12.68 20.89 -12.34
CA GLY A 217 -13.71 19.90 -12.58
C GLY A 217 -14.25 19.96 -14.00
N VAL A 218 -14.03 18.88 -14.74
CA VAL A 218 -14.65 18.60 -16.02
C VAL A 218 -15.07 17.14 -16.04
N PHE A 219 -16.22 16.85 -16.65
CA PHE A 219 -16.61 15.46 -16.89
C PHE A 219 -15.79 14.86 -18.05
N PRO A 220 -15.48 13.55 -18.02
CA PRO A 220 -15.84 12.59 -16.98
C PRO A 220 -15.10 12.82 -15.65
N VAL A 221 -15.73 12.46 -14.53
CA VAL A 221 -15.13 12.47 -13.19
C VAL A 221 -15.00 11.06 -12.63
N ILE A 222 -14.04 10.87 -11.73
CA ILE A 222 -13.89 9.67 -10.92
C ILE A 222 -14.48 9.94 -9.54
N VAL A 223 -15.31 9.02 -9.05
CA VAL A 223 -15.99 9.12 -7.74
C VAL A 223 -15.74 7.84 -6.93
N ARG A 224 -15.45 7.99 -5.64
CA ARG A 224 -15.19 6.85 -4.74
C ARG A 224 -15.58 7.13 -3.30
N PRO A 225 -16.23 6.21 -2.56
CA PRO A 225 -16.44 6.37 -1.13
C PRO A 225 -15.10 6.52 -0.37
N VAL A 226 -15.04 7.40 0.63
CA VAL A 226 -13.80 7.69 1.37
C VAL A 226 -13.20 6.42 2.03
N ASN A 227 -14.04 5.57 2.61
CA ASN A 227 -13.63 4.38 3.38
C ASN A 227 -13.41 3.13 2.52
N SER A 228 -13.22 3.28 1.21
CA SER A 228 -13.03 2.17 0.29
C SER A 228 -11.60 2.08 -0.24
N HIS A 229 -11.15 0.86 -0.48
CA HIS A 229 -9.82 0.54 -0.99
C HIS A 229 -9.92 -0.44 -2.17
N ALA A 230 -8.82 -0.58 -2.92
CA ALA A 230 -8.70 -1.53 -4.03
C ALA A 230 -9.85 -1.42 -5.06
N GLY A 231 -10.24 -0.19 -5.42
CA GLY A 231 -11.23 0.09 -6.46
C GLY A 231 -12.69 -0.18 -6.07
N ARG A 232 -12.99 -0.63 -4.84
CA ARG A 232 -14.38 -0.89 -4.42
C ARG A 232 -15.21 0.41 -4.43
N GLY A 233 -16.30 0.43 -5.19
CA GLY A 233 -17.15 1.62 -5.34
C GLY A 233 -16.50 2.77 -6.12
N LEU A 234 -15.31 2.56 -6.70
CA LEU A 234 -14.67 3.51 -7.61
C LEU A 234 -15.38 3.44 -8.97
N ALA A 235 -15.89 4.57 -9.44
CA ALA A 235 -16.57 4.66 -10.73
C ALA A 235 -16.09 5.87 -11.52
N ARG A 236 -16.21 5.76 -12.85
CA ARG A 236 -16.15 6.90 -13.75
C ARG A 236 -17.59 7.32 -14.06
N VAL A 237 -17.90 8.59 -13.87
CA VAL A 237 -19.20 9.20 -14.14
C VAL A 237 -19.02 10.14 -15.33
N ASP A 238 -19.72 9.89 -16.43
CA ASP A 238 -19.50 10.58 -17.71
C ASP A 238 -20.23 11.93 -17.81
N ALA A 239 -21.32 12.12 -17.08
CA ALA A 239 -22.03 13.40 -17.00
C ALA A 239 -22.72 13.60 -15.64
N ALA A 240 -23.12 14.84 -15.35
CA ALA A 240 -23.79 15.20 -14.10
C ALA A 240 -25.07 14.38 -13.83
N HIS A 241 -25.83 14.06 -14.88
CA HIS A 241 -27.07 13.28 -14.74
C HIS A 241 -26.81 11.80 -14.39
N ASP A 242 -25.61 11.26 -14.67
CA ASP A 242 -25.24 9.89 -14.34
C ASP A 242 -24.91 9.72 -12.84
N MET A 243 -24.65 10.82 -12.13
CA MET A 243 -24.27 10.80 -10.71
C MET A 243 -25.36 10.17 -9.83
N ALA A 244 -26.64 10.42 -10.13
CA ALA A 244 -27.75 9.87 -9.36
C ALA A 244 -27.76 8.33 -9.37
N ALA A 245 -27.53 7.73 -10.53
CA ALA A 245 -27.49 6.27 -10.68
C ALA A 245 -26.31 5.66 -9.90
N TYR A 246 -25.15 6.31 -9.94
CA TYR A 246 -23.99 5.90 -9.14
C TYR A 246 -24.27 5.93 -7.63
N LEU A 247 -24.86 7.02 -7.14
CA LEU A 247 -25.16 7.22 -5.72
C LEU A 247 -26.24 6.25 -5.21
N GLN A 248 -27.19 5.85 -6.04
CA GLN A 248 -28.17 4.81 -5.70
C GLN A 248 -27.52 3.43 -5.55
N ALA A 249 -26.52 3.12 -6.38
CA ALA A 249 -25.83 1.84 -6.39
C ALA A 249 -24.70 1.72 -5.35
N THR A 250 -24.28 2.83 -4.75
CA THR A 250 -23.07 2.89 -3.91
C THR A 250 -23.38 3.46 -2.54
N ALA A 251 -23.02 2.74 -1.47
CA ALA A 251 -23.15 3.22 -0.10
C ALA A 251 -22.03 4.21 0.29
N GLY A 252 -22.30 5.07 1.27
CA GLY A 252 -21.33 6.03 1.83
C GLY A 252 -21.87 7.45 1.93
N GLU A 253 -21.44 8.19 2.94
CA GLU A 253 -21.90 9.57 3.18
C GLU A 253 -20.93 10.63 2.62
N GLU A 254 -19.68 10.24 2.39
CA GLU A 254 -18.64 11.08 1.81
C GLU A 254 -17.89 10.34 0.71
N PHE A 255 -17.52 11.09 -0.32
CA PHE A 255 -16.85 10.60 -1.51
C PHE A 255 -15.62 11.45 -1.82
N PHE A 256 -14.58 10.82 -2.33
CA PHE A 256 -13.56 11.52 -3.09
C PHE A 256 -14.04 11.70 -4.53
N ILE A 257 -13.88 12.90 -5.05
CA ILE A 257 -14.08 13.21 -6.47
C ILE A 257 -12.81 13.81 -7.08
N SER A 258 -12.58 13.50 -8.34
CA SER A 258 -11.47 14.03 -9.13
C SER A 258 -11.80 13.95 -10.62
N ARG A 259 -11.24 14.83 -11.46
CA ARG A 259 -11.43 14.70 -12.92
C ARG A 259 -10.77 13.41 -13.43
N PHE A 260 -11.40 12.76 -14.40
CA PHE A 260 -10.79 11.63 -15.09
C PHE A 260 -9.76 12.16 -16.10
N ILE A 261 -8.57 11.56 -16.09
CA ILE A 261 -7.53 11.83 -17.10
C ILE A 261 -7.44 10.61 -18.00
N ASP A 262 -7.61 10.82 -19.31
CA ASP A 262 -7.46 9.77 -20.30
C ASP A 262 -5.97 9.56 -20.62
N TYR A 263 -5.37 8.53 -20.03
CA TYR A 263 -3.95 8.22 -20.17
C TYR A 263 -3.68 7.01 -21.08
N ARG A 264 -4.60 6.72 -22.01
CA ARG A 264 -4.36 5.68 -23.01
C ARG A 264 -3.13 6.01 -23.84
N GLY A 265 -2.33 4.98 -24.13
CA GLY A 265 -1.30 5.07 -25.16
C GLY A 265 -1.91 5.10 -26.56
N GLU A 266 -1.05 5.25 -27.57
CA GLU A 266 -1.45 5.28 -28.99
C GLU A 266 -2.19 4.02 -29.45
N ASP A 267 -1.95 2.88 -28.78
CA ASP A 267 -2.61 1.60 -29.03
C ASP A 267 -4.01 1.49 -28.37
N GLY A 268 -4.47 2.54 -27.69
CA GLY A 268 -5.74 2.57 -26.99
C GLY A 268 -5.74 1.79 -25.67
N LEU A 269 -4.59 1.32 -25.19
CA LEU A 269 -4.48 0.63 -23.90
C LEU A 269 -3.96 1.56 -22.80
N PHE A 270 -4.39 1.29 -21.57
CA PHE A 270 -3.94 1.96 -20.36
C PHE A 270 -2.75 1.22 -19.75
N ARG A 271 -1.76 1.98 -19.25
CA ARG A 271 -0.58 1.47 -18.54
C ARG A 271 -0.51 2.08 -17.15
N LYS A 272 -0.57 1.24 -16.13
CA LYS A 272 -0.36 1.64 -14.74
C LYS A 272 0.95 1.06 -14.24
N TYR A 273 1.83 1.94 -13.78
CA TYR A 273 3.11 1.61 -13.19
C TYR A 273 3.01 1.69 -11.67
N ARG A 274 3.69 0.77 -10.99
CA ARG A 274 4.01 0.91 -9.57
C ARG A 274 5.49 1.14 -9.42
N ILE A 275 5.84 2.31 -8.90
CA ILE A 275 7.22 2.72 -8.61
C ILE A 275 7.39 2.78 -7.10
N VAL A 276 8.53 2.31 -6.62
CA VAL A 276 8.90 2.39 -5.20
C VAL A 276 10.08 3.34 -5.07
N LEU A 277 9.95 4.32 -4.20
CA LEU A 277 11.07 5.15 -3.77
C LEU A 277 11.64 4.55 -2.49
N VAL A 278 12.94 4.25 -2.52
CA VAL A 278 13.70 3.83 -1.33
C VAL A 278 14.86 4.79 -1.18
N ASP A 279 14.88 5.55 -0.08
CA ASP A 279 15.83 6.64 0.17
C ASP A 279 15.88 7.64 -1.01
N GLY A 280 14.69 7.98 -1.53
CA GLY A 280 14.50 8.85 -2.68
C GLY A 280 14.88 8.27 -4.05
N VAL A 281 15.41 7.04 -4.11
CA VAL A 281 15.78 6.38 -5.37
C VAL A 281 14.60 5.58 -5.93
N PRO A 282 14.18 5.79 -7.19
CA PRO A 282 13.06 5.08 -7.79
C PRO A 282 13.44 3.70 -8.33
N TYR A 283 12.54 2.72 -8.10
CA TYR A 283 12.64 1.36 -8.62
C TYR A 283 11.29 0.88 -9.19
N PRO A 284 11.28 0.11 -10.29
CA PRO A 284 10.04 -0.45 -10.85
C PRO A 284 9.60 -1.69 -10.07
N ALA A 285 8.36 -1.69 -9.56
CA ALA A 285 7.74 -2.88 -8.98
C ALA A 285 6.96 -3.68 -10.04
N HIS A 286 6.06 -3.01 -10.77
CA HIS A 286 5.30 -3.64 -11.85
C HIS A 286 4.68 -2.62 -12.81
N MET A 287 4.24 -3.10 -13.96
CA MET A 287 3.40 -2.41 -14.92
C MET A 287 2.23 -3.31 -15.33
N GLY A 288 1.01 -2.85 -15.09
CA GLY A 288 -0.21 -3.47 -15.62
C GLY A 288 -0.66 -2.81 -16.90
N VAL A 289 -1.05 -3.59 -17.91
CA VAL A 289 -1.58 -3.11 -19.19
C VAL A 289 -3.02 -3.60 -19.36
N SER A 290 -3.97 -2.71 -19.66
CA SER A 290 -5.39 -3.07 -19.75
C SER A 290 -6.16 -2.22 -20.74
N ALA A 291 -7.25 -2.77 -21.29
CA ALA A 291 -8.24 -1.99 -22.03
C ALA A 291 -9.13 -1.15 -21.10
N HIS A 292 -9.16 -1.47 -19.80
CA HIS A 292 -9.89 -0.73 -18.78
C HIS A 292 -8.95 0.16 -17.96
N TRP A 293 -9.39 1.39 -17.68
CA TRP A 293 -8.59 2.42 -17.00
C TRP A 293 -8.32 2.12 -15.51
N MET A 294 -9.20 1.36 -14.85
CA MET A 294 -9.04 1.02 -13.43
C MET A 294 -8.17 -0.23 -13.29
N ILE A 295 -6.85 -0.03 -13.25
CA ILE A 295 -5.89 -1.13 -13.25
C ILE A 295 -5.52 -1.54 -11.81
N HIS A 296 -5.90 -2.76 -11.46
CA HIS A 296 -5.19 -3.55 -10.45
C HIS A 296 -4.39 -4.62 -11.20
N TYR A 297 -3.16 -4.90 -10.77
CA TYR A 297 -2.26 -5.80 -11.50
C TYR A 297 -2.90 -7.18 -11.77
N LEU A 298 -3.58 -7.75 -10.76
CA LEU A 298 -4.31 -9.02 -10.88
C LEU A 298 -5.50 -8.95 -11.86
N ASN A 299 -6.08 -7.77 -12.09
CA ASN A 299 -7.20 -7.58 -13.02
C ASN A 299 -6.75 -7.16 -14.43
N ALA A 300 -5.45 -6.95 -14.64
CA ALA A 300 -4.92 -6.48 -15.93
C ALA A 300 -4.78 -7.62 -16.97
N GLY A 301 -4.97 -8.89 -16.56
CA GLY A 301 -4.84 -10.05 -17.45
C GLY A 301 -3.39 -10.27 -17.93
N MET A 302 -2.41 -10.00 -17.07
CA MET A 302 -0.98 -10.16 -17.39
C MET A 302 -0.61 -11.64 -17.53
N THR A 303 -1.22 -12.53 -16.76
CA THR A 303 -1.01 -13.99 -16.83
C THR A 303 -1.38 -14.55 -18.20
N ASP A 304 -2.40 -13.98 -18.84
CA ASP A 304 -3.01 -14.53 -20.04
C ASP A 304 -2.41 -13.95 -21.33
N SER A 305 -1.55 -12.94 -21.23
CA SER A 305 -1.02 -12.21 -22.39
C SER A 305 0.50 -12.11 -22.38
N ALA A 306 1.14 -12.90 -23.24
CA ALA A 306 2.60 -12.87 -23.42
C ALA A 306 3.12 -11.51 -23.90
N SER A 307 2.37 -10.80 -24.75
CA SER A 307 2.75 -9.47 -25.23
C SER A 307 2.78 -8.44 -24.09
N LYS A 308 1.76 -8.43 -23.22
CA LYS A 308 1.76 -7.55 -22.03
C LYS A 308 2.92 -7.85 -21.10
N ARG A 309 3.25 -9.13 -20.88
CA ARG A 309 4.41 -9.52 -20.07
C ARG A 309 5.74 -9.10 -20.70
N ALA A 310 5.88 -9.21 -22.01
CA ALA A 310 7.07 -8.76 -22.72
C ALA A 310 7.23 -7.23 -22.63
N GLU A 311 6.12 -6.48 -22.65
CA GLU A 311 6.13 -5.03 -22.45
C GLU A 311 6.56 -4.67 -21.02
N GLU A 312 6.00 -5.33 -20.01
CA GLU A 312 6.42 -5.12 -18.62
C GLU A 312 7.89 -5.48 -18.41
N GLU A 313 8.36 -6.60 -18.97
CA GLU A 313 9.76 -6.98 -18.92
C GLU A 313 10.66 -5.89 -19.51
N ALA A 314 10.30 -5.36 -20.68
CA ALA A 314 11.04 -4.29 -21.33
C ALA A 314 11.08 -3.02 -20.46
N PHE A 315 9.94 -2.64 -19.87
CA PHE A 315 9.83 -1.52 -18.93
C PHE A 315 10.76 -1.71 -17.73
N MET A 316 10.72 -2.86 -17.06
CA MET A 316 11.52 -3.10 -15.86
C MET A 316 13.02 -3.15 -16.18
N ARG A 317 13.38 -3.84 -17.27
CA ARG A 317 14.77 -3.95 -17.73
C ARG A 317 15.38 -2.59 -18.09
N ASP A 318 14.64 -1.76 -18.81
CA ASP A 318 15.12 -0.47 -19.30
C ASP A 318 14.78 0.72 -18.38
N PHE A 319 14.21 0.46 -17.20
CA PHE A 319 13.66 1.52 -16.33
C PHE A 319 14.60 2.73 -16.15
N ALA A 320 15.87 2.49 -15.87
CA ALA A 320 16.85 3.56 -15.62
C ALA A 320 17.15 4.44 -16.85
N HIS A 321 17.00 3.94 -18.08
CA HIS A 321 17.27 4.69 -19.32
C HIS A 321 15.99 5.08 -20.08
N GLY A 322 14.87 4.42 -19.78
CA GLY A 322 13.54 4.68 -20.30
C GLY A 322 12.71 5.53 -19.34
N PHE A 323 11.69 4.91 -18.73
CA PHE A 323 10.69 5.59 -17.89
C PHE A 323 11.32 6.42 -16.75
N GLY A 324 12.25 5.84 -15.99
CA GLY A 324 12.92 6.50 -14.87
C GLY A 324 13.76 7.70 -15.31
N ARG A 325 14.36 7.68 -16.51
CA ARG A 325 15.09 8.84 -17.06
C ARG A 325 14.14 9.95 -17.51
N ARG A 326 13.06 9.61 -18.23
CA ARG A 326 12.07 10.59 -18.69
C ARG A 326 11.42 11.33 -17.52
N HIS A 327 11.10 10.58 -16.46
CA HIS A 327 10.43 11.10 -15.27
C HIS A 327 11.38 11.42 -14.12
N ALA A 328 12.69 11.54 -14.35
CA ALA A 328 13.68 11.68 -13.29
C ALA A 328 13.43 12.90 -12.40
N GLU A 329 13.11 14.05 -13.00
CA GLU A 329 12.82 15.29 -12.26
C GLU A 329 11.50 15.20 -11.48
N ALA A 330 10.46 14.61 -12.09
CA ALA A 330 9.17 14.39 -11.46
C ALA A 330 9.29 13.46 -10.25
N LEU A 331 9.95 12.30 -10.40
CA LEU A 331 10.18 11.34 -9.34
C LEU A 331 11.04 11.91 -8.21
N ARG A 332 12.08 12.68 -8.54
CA ARG A 332 12.89 13.41 -7.54
C ARG A 332 12.03 14.42 -6.78
N THR A 333 11.19 15.17 -7.48
CA THR A 333 10.27 16.14 -6.85
C THR A 333 9.29 15.45 -5.90
N VAL A 334 8.73 14.30 -6.28
CA VAL A 334 7.90 13.48 -5.38
C VAL A 334 8.71 13.05 -4.16
N ALA A 335 9.92 12.50 -4.35
CA ALA A 335 10.78 12.09 -3.25
C ALA A 335 11.04 13.24 -2.25
N GLU A 336 11.42 14.41 -2.75
CA GLU A 336 11.77 15.58 -1.93
C GLU A 336 10.56 16.15 -1.19
N ARG A 337 9.40 16.28 -1.86
CA ARG A 337 8.20 16.91 -1.27
C ARG A 337 7.53 16.02 -0.22
N PHE A 338 7.56 14.70 -0.39
CA PHE A 338 7.04 13.78 0.62
C PHE A 338 8.06 13.50 1.73
N GLY A 339 9.35 13.42 1.39
CA GLY A 339 10.44 13.20 2.34
C GLY A 339 10.32 11.88 3.12
N LEU A 340 9.70 10.85 2.55
CA LEU A 340 9.59 9.53 3.17
C LEU A 340 10.75 8.64 2.75
N ASP A 341 11.27 7.84 3.69
CA ASP A 341 12.36 6.89 3.45
C ASP A 341 11.92 5.77 2.50
N TYR A 342 10.67 5.31 2.65
CA TYR A 342 10.03 4.34 1.78
C TYR A 342 8.65 4.84 1.34
N LEU A 343 8.42 4.89 0.03
CA LEU A 343 7.17 5.39 -0.55
C LEU A 343 6.82 4.62 -1.82
N VAL A 344 5.54 4.30 -2.00
CA VAL A 344 5.04 3.66 -3.21
C VAL A 344 4.17 4.65 -3.98
N ILE A 345 4.35 4.67 -5.30
CA ILE A 345 3.63 5.52 -6.23
C ILE A 345 2.95 4.62 -7.25
N ASP A 346 1.64 4.75 -7.36
CA ASP A 346 0.87 4.22 -8.48
C ASP A 346 0.65 5.36 -9.49
N CYS A 347 1.18 5.20 -10.71
CA CYS A 347 1.23 6.26 -11.72
C CYS A 347 1.04 5.76 -13.16
N ALA A 348 0.94 6.69 -14.11
CA ALA A 348 0.94 6.48 -15.55
C ALA A 348 1.80 7.55 -16.24
N GLU A 349 1.96 7.43 -17.55
CA GLU A 349 2.50 8.48 -18.42
C GLU A 349 1.31 9.05 -19.23
N THR A 350 1.12 10.38 -19.22
CA THR A 350 0.10 11.02 -20.06
C THR A 350 0.54 11.02 -21.53
N PRO A 351 -0.38 11.24 -22.50
CA PRO A 351 0.00 11.39 -23.91
C PRO A 351 1.02 12.53 -24.14
N ASP A 352 0.99 13.56 -23.31
CA ASP A 352 1.92 14.70 -23.35
C ASP A 352 3.26 14.41 -22.62
N GLY A 353 3.42 13.21 -22.06
CA GLY A 353 4.66 12.75 -21.44
C GLY A 353 4.84 13.14 -19.97
N GLU A 354 3.80 13.59 -19.27
CA GLU A 354 3.86 13.89 -17.84
C GLU A 354 3.67 12.63 -16.98
N LEU A 355 4.25 12.64 -15.77
CA LEU A 355 4.01 11.60 -14.77
C LEU A 355 2.65 11.81 -14.12
N LEU A 356 1.65 11.03 -14.55
CA LEU A 356 0.31 11.05 -13.96
C LEU A 356 0.31 10.26 -12.64
N VAL A 357 0.12 10.93 -11.51
CA VAL A 357 0.08 10.29 -10.18
C VAL A 357 -1.35 9.98 -9.78
N PHE A 358 -1.66 8.71 -9.51
CA PHE A 358 -2.97 8.27 -9.01
C PHE A 358 -3.02 8.18 -7.50
N GLU A 359 -1.95 7.66 -6.91
CA GLU A 359 -1.85 7.41 -5.48
C GLU A 359 -0.39 7.39 -5.07
N VAL A 360 -0.12 7.98 -3.91
CA VAL A 360 1.14 7.91 -3.20
C VAL A 360 0.81 7.33 -1.83
N CYS A 361 1.45 6.24 -1.41
CA CYS A 361 1.15 5.60 -0.13
C CYS A 361 2.31 4.73 0.37
N THR A 362 2.27 4.36 1.66
CA THR A 362 3.23 3.42 2.26
C THR A 362 2.70 1.99 2.33
N GLY A 363 1.36 1.82 2.36
CA GLY A 363 0.68 0.53 2.52
C GLY A 363 0.57 -0.35 1.27
N ALA A 364 1.06 0.11 0.11
CA ALA A 364 0.98 -0.70 -1.11
C ALA A 364 1.98 -1.87 -1.09
N VAL A 365 1.48 -3.05 -1.51
CA VAL A 365 2.28 -4.28 -1.54
C VAL A 365 3.35 -4.22 -2.64
N VAL A 366 4.57 -4.60 -2.27
CA VAL A 366 5.72 -4.87 -3.13
C VAL A 366 6.24 -6.25 -2.73
N HIS A 367 6.28 -7.19 -3.66
CA HIS A 367 6.47 -8.61 -3.34
C HIS A 367 7.14 -9.37 -4.49
N ALA A 368 7.75 -10.52 -4.18
CA ALA A 368 8.39 -11.42 -5.15
C ALA A 368 7.59 -12.72 -5.37
N MET A 369 6.26 -12.66 -5.23
CA MET A 369 5.40 -13.84 -5.28
C MET A 369 5.03 -14.32 -6.70
N ASP A 370 5.24 -13.48 -7.72
CA ASP A 370 4.88 -13.80 -9.12
C ASP A 370 5.57 -15.10 -9.60
N PRO A 371 4.86 -16.01 -10.30
CA PRO A 371 5.42 -17.29 -10.74
C PRO A 371 6.61 -17.08 -11.68
N PRO A 372 7.80 -17.62 -11.38
CA PRO A 372 9.01 -17.37 -12.16
C PRO A 372 8.97 -18.01 -13.56
N ASP A 373 8.13 -19.00 -13.78
CA ASP A 373 7.86 -19.60 -15.09
C ASP A 373 7.06 -18.65 -16.01
N LEU A 374 6.19 -17.80 -15.44
CA LEU A 374 5.42 -16.80 -16.19
C LEU A 374 6.09 -15.43 -16.23
N PHE A 375 6.76 -15.03 -15.15
CA PHE A 375 7.36 -13.71 -14.94
C PHE A 375 8.83 -13.80 -14.50
N PRO A 376 9.71 -14.45 -15.29
CA PRO A 376 11.10 -14.72 -14.88
C PRO A 376 11.93 -13.48 -14.55
N TYR A 377 11.57 -12.32 -15.11
CA TYR A 377 12.24 -11.05 -14.88
C TYR A 377 11.90 -10.39 -13.53
N LYS A 378 10.80 -10.75 -12.87
CA LYS A 378 10.35 -10.07 -11.63
C LYS A 378 11.33 -10.25 -10.48
N LEU A 379 11.79 -11.48 -10.26
CA LEU A 379 12.62 -11.83 -9.10
C LEU A 379 13.90 -10.96 -9.01
N PRO A 380 14.72 -10.82 -10.08
CA PRO A 380 15.88 -9.93 -10.05
C PRO A 380 15.55 -8.46 -9.73
N HIS A 381 14.40 -7.96 -10.19
CA HIS A 381 13.99 -6.59 -9.92
C HIS A 381 13.49 -6.41 -8.47
N MET A 382 12.77 -7.39 -7.92
CA MET A 382 12.32 -7.34 -6.53
C MET A 382 13.50 -7.45 -5.56
N ALA A 383 14.47 -8.31 -5.86
CA ALA A 383 15.70 -8.41 -5.09
C ALA A 383 16.42 -7.06 -4.98
N ARG A 384 16.50 -6.28 -6.08
CA ARG A 384 17.08 -4.91 -6.04
C ARG A 384 16.33 -3.97 -5.11
N ILE A 385 14.99 -4.05 -5.05
CA ILE A 385 14.19 -3.24 -4.13
C ILE A 385 14.45 -3.66 -2.68
N PHE A 386 14.50 -4.97 -2.42
CA PHE A 386 14.73 -5.51 -1.08
C PHE A 386 16.13 -5.19 -0.58
N ASP A 387 17.15 -5.33 -1.44
CA ASP A 387 18.53 -4.93 -1.17
C ASP A 387 18.61 -3.42 -0.88
N ALA A 388 17.92 -2.58 -1.67
CA ALA A 388 17.86 -1.14 -1.43
C ALA A 388 17.20 -0.81 -0.08
N PHE A 389 16.11 -1.52 0.27
CA PHE A 389 15.41 -1.35 1.54
C PHE A 389 16.31 -1.74 2.70
N ARG A 390 16.99 -2.89 2.61
CA ARG A 390 17.96 -3.34 3.61
C ARG A 390 19.10 -2.32 3.76
N ALA A 391 19.66 -1.84 2.65
CA ALA A 391 20.75 -0.86 2.67
C ALA A 391 20.31 0.47 3.31
N MET A 392 19.06 0.89 3.13
CA MET A 392 18.48 2.03 3.81
C MET A 392 18.43 1.82 5.34
N LEU A 393 18.00 0.63 5.80
CA LEU A 393 18.03 0.29 7.23
C LEU A 393 19.46 0.30 7.79
N ALA A 394 20.42 -0.19 7.02
CA ALA A 394 21.83 -0.21 7.39
C ALA A 394 22.39 1.20 7.61
N ARG A 395 22.11 2.12 6.68
CA ARG A 395 22.48 3.53 6.79
C ARG A 395 21.87 4.19 8.02
N ALA A 396 20.59 3.94 8.27
CA ALA A 396 19.89 4.51 9.42
C ALA A 396 20.46 4.02 10.77
N THR A 397 20.92 2.77 10.83
CA THR A 397 21.44 2.14 12.06
C THR A 397 22.96 2.25 12.23
N GLY A 398 23.69 2.68 11.19
CA GLY A 398 25.15 2.64 11.16
C GLY A 398 25.72 1.22 11.03
N ALA A 399 24.88 0.23 10.68
CA ALA A 399 25.33 -1.12 10.37
C ALA A 399 26.07 -1.14 9.02
N ARG A 400 26.91 -2.17 8.79
CA ARG A 400 27.57 -2.33 7.49
C ARG A 400 26.51 -2.54 6.40
N PRO A 401 26.64 -1.87 5.24
CA PRO A 401 25.65 -1.89 4.17
C PRO A 401 25.38 -3.30 3.64
#